data_AF-A0A2I4ELX5-F1
#
_entry.id   AF-A0A2I4ELX5-F1
#
_cell.length_a   1.000
_cell.length_b   1.000
_cell.length_c   1.000
_cell.angle_alpha   90.00
_cell.angle_beta   90.00
_cell.angle_gamma   90.00
#
_symmetry.space_group_name_H-M   'P 1'
#
loop_
_entity.id
_entity.type
_entity.pdbx_description
1 polymer ?
#
loop_
_entity_poly.entity_id
_entity_poly.type
_entity_poly.pdbx_seq_one_letter_code
_entity_poly.pdbx_strand_id
1 'polypeptide(L)'
;MPDADGSSKPPQISDMFQKFAQAFKSKTFEFFAEIEAVEDSDGFSLLDSAEEVITDQKVVVIKPDPIYGPSVPEQPSLSPPRSVMPWPLNRTQNKTINTRLTQTVISSIFATVSSFEASYFQLQAAHVPFAEENVKDADRALVSHLQRLSEFKQFYKDCCRNQDFGDDLPIGSCLEARVEENQSKLRILGNVSNRLQSEIDQKDNQVLALKKKLGEIQKSNFELSKRLSGNLNSSYDVLLSVRVFDSVLLDACRATHRFTKILIELMRKAMWDLGLAANSVYADIEYAKEGHNRYAFLSYVSLLMFKGFHLDGFGVGENEIVCNGHVLNSEKNSSSLKQLLEHVSSNPVELLSMNRKCEFANFCETKYQELIHPTMESSIFSNLDRNETILNSWKSLSVFYDSFVRMASSIWTLHKLAFSFDPVVEIFKAERGMDFSMVYMEDVTRRFILPCKTRAKVGFTVVPGFKIGRTIIQSQVYLSGLKYRE
;
A
#
# COMPACT_ATOMS: atom_id res chain seq x y z
N MET A 1 -55.91 -35.88 56.57
CA MET A 1 -55.85 -36.69 55.33
C MET A 1 -57.04 -36.34 54.48
N PRO A 2 -56.96 -36.26 53.14
CA PRO A 2 -55.88 -36.63 52.20
C PRO A 2 -55.39 -35.38 51.40
N ASP A 3 -54.48 -35.38 50.44
CA ASP A 3 -53.29 -36.17 50.12
C ASP A 3 -52.40 -35.23 49.29
N ALA A 4 -51.10 -35.25 49.57
CA ALA A 4 -50.10 -34.57 48.78
C ALA A 4 -49.72 -35.44 47.59
N ASP A 5 -49.85 -34.93 46.36
CA ASP A 5 -49.20 -35.54 45.20
C ASP A 5 -48.33 -34.50 44.49
N GLY A 6 -47.08 -34.42 44.97
CA GLY A 6 -46.00 -33.70 44.33
C GLY A 6 -45.34 -34.58 43.28
N SER A 7 -45.87 -34.56 42.05
CA SER A 7 -45.16 -35.09 40.87
C SER A 7 -44.27 -34.00 40.26
N SER A 8 -43.13 -33.72 40.88
CA SER A 8 -42.04 -32.98 40.21
C SER A 8 -41.30 -33.93 39.26
N LYS A 9 -41.76 -34.04 38.01
CA LYS A 9 -40.99 -34.72 36.95
C LYS A 9 -39.67 -33.94 36.73
N PRO A 10 -38.51 -34.62 36.65
CA PRO A 10 -37.26 -33.94 36.31
C PRO A 10 -37.39 -33.34 34.90
N PRO A 11 -36.82 -32.14 34.64
CA PRO A 11 -36.89 -31.54 33.32
C PRO A 11 -36.25 -32.50 32.33
N GLN A 12 -37.02 -32.91 31.31
CA GLN A 12 -36.49 -33.77 30.26
C GLN A 12 -35.27 -33.06 29.66
N ILE A 13 -34.16 -33.79 29.54
CA ILE A 13 -32.92 -33.33 28.90
C ILE A 13 -33.22 -32.69 27.52
N SER A 14 -34.27 -33.18 26.83
CA SER A 14 -34.83 -32.61 25.60
C SER A 14 -35.28 -31.14 25.73
N ASP A 15 -35.96 -30.75 26.82
CA ASP A 15 -36.38 -29.37 27.04
C ASP A 15 -35.18 -28.45 27.34
N MET A 16 -34.17 -28.99 28.02
CA MET A 16 -32.92 -28.25 28.25
C MET A 16 -32.17 -28.04 26.94
N PHE A 17 -32.04 -29.07 26.09
CA PHE A 17 -31.43 -28.95 24.77
C PHE A 17 -32.22 -28.04 23.83
N GLN A 18 -33.55 -28.05 23.91
CA GLN A 18 -34.41 -27.17 23.12
C GLN A 18 -34.29 -25.70 23.56
N LYS A 19 -34.20 -25.44 24.87
CA LYS A 19 -33.89 -24.12 25.42
C LYS A 19 -32.45 -23.68 25.13
N PHE A 20 -31.50 -24.61 25.12
CA PHE A 20 -30.10 -24.35 24.76
C PHE A 20 -29.95 -24.04 23.26
N ALA A 21 -30.68 -24.76 22.40
CA ALA A 21 -30.76 -24.49 20.97
C ALA A 21 -31.48 -23.18 20.66
N GLN A 22 -32.50 -22.81 21.45
CA GLN A 22 -33.15 -21.48 21.39
C GLN A 22 -32.21 -20.35 21.81
N ALA A 23 -31.39 -20.54 22.86
CA ALA A 23 -30.49 -19.50 23.36
C ALA A 23 -29.26 -19.25 22.48
N PHE A 24 -28.82 -20.23 21.68
CA PHE A 24 -27.66 -20.11 20.80
C PHE A 24 -27.97 -19.78 19.33
N LYS A 25 -29.24 -19.80 18.89
CA LYS A 25 -29.63 -19.46 17.50
C LYS A 25 -29.87 -17.98 17.23
N SER A 26 -29.77 -17.11 18.23
CA SER A 26 -30.04 -15.68 18.08
C SER A 26 -28.77 -14.88 17.78
N LYS A 27 -28.29 -14.96 16.53
CA LYS A 27 -27.62 -13.81 15.87
C LYS A 27 -27.50 -14.00 14.36
N THR A 28 -28.61 -14.29 13.69
CA THR A 28 -28.67 -14.13 12.24
C THR A 28 -29.47 -12.86 11.95
N PHE A 29 -28.94 -12.00 11.09
CA PHE A 29 -29.45 -10.68 10.76
C PHE A 29 -30.71 -10.77 9.89
N GLU A 30 -31.73 -9.99 10.19
CA GLU A 30 -32.82 -9.74 9.26
C GLU A 30 -32.28 -8.80 8.18
N PHE A 31 -31.89 -9.36 7.03
CA PHE A 31 -31.10 -8.67 5.99
C PHE A 31 -31.66 -7.29 5.59
N PHE A 32 -32.97 -7.09 5.76
CA PHE A 32 -33.64 -5.85 5.38
C PHE A 32 -34.51 -5.20 6.46
N ALA A 33 -34.60 -5.70 7.69
CA ALA A 33 -35.49 -5.10 8.69
C ALA A 33 -34.90 -3.94 9.50
N GLU A 34 -33.59 -3.71 9.41
CA GLU A 34 -32.98 -2.51 10.01
C GLU A 34 -33.34 -1.19 9.29
N ILE A 35 -34.23 -1.20 8.30
CA ILE A 35 -34.50 -0.02 7.44
C ILE A 35 -36.00 0.36 7.40
N GLU A 36 -36.90 -0.33 8.09
CA GLU A 36 -38.31 0.14 8.20
C GLU A 36 -38.50 1.28 9.21
N ALA A 37 -37.44 1.75 9.89
CA ALA A 37 -37.49 2.97 10.67
C ALA A 37 -36.51 4.01 10.10
N VAL A 38 -37.10 5.06 9.54
CA VAL A 38 -36.56 6.41 9.20
C VAL A 38 -36.81 6.70 7.71
N GLU A 39 -38.09 6.90 7.38
CA GLU A 39 -38.45 7.99 6.48
C GLU A 39 -38.34 9.30 7.26
N ASP A 40 -37.89 10.34 6.56
CA ASP A 40 -37.79 11.75 6.97
C ASP A 40 -36.78 12.12 8.05
N SER A 41 -35.54 12.43 7.64
CA SER A 41 -34.84 13.65 8.09
C SER A 41 -33.58 13.89 7.26
N ASP A 42 -33.49 15.09 6.69
CA ASP A 42 -32.25 15.74 6.29
C ASP A 42 -31.14 15.56 7.34
N GLY A 43 -29.89 15.41 6.88
CA GLY A 43 -28.72 15.57 7.75
C GLY A 43 -27.54 14.65 7.46
N PHE A 44 -26.92 14.76 6.29
CA PHE A 44 -25.52 14.35 6.14
C PHE A 44 -24.62 15.54 6.49
N SER A 45 -24.19 15.60 7.75
CA SER A 45 -23.08 16.40 8.22
C SER A 45 -22.19 15.50 9.07
N LEU A 46 -20.87 15.78 9.08
CA LEU A 46 -19.76 15.01 9.65
C LEU A 46 -19.23 13.96 8.65
N LEU A 47 -18.08 14.14 8.00
CA LEU A 47 -16.77 14.40 8.59
C LEU A 47 -15.93 15.36 7.73
N ASP A 48 -15.64 16.52 8.30
CA ASP A 48 -14.54 17.39 7.91
C ASP A 48 -13.45 17.24 8.98
N SER A 49 -12.27 16.76 8.59
CA SER A 49 -10.97 16.89 9.25
C SER A 49 -9.96 15.97 8.56
N ALA A 50 -9.26 16.49 7.55
CA ALA A 50 -7.94 16.02 7.22
C ALA A 50 -7.11 17.22 6.76
N GLU A 51 -6.04 17.46 7.53
CA GLU A 51 -5.08 18.53 7.41
C GLU A 51 -4.46 18.59 6.00
N GLU A 52 -4.39 19.81 5.46
CA GLU A 52 -3.58 20.14 4.28
C GLU A 52 -2.10 19.86 4.55
N VAL A 53 -1.54 18.85 3.90
CA VAL A 53 -0.09 18.67 3.79
C VAL A 53 0.35 19.26 2.45
N ILE A 54 1.03 20.40 2.52
CA ILE A 54 1.72 21.03 1.39
C ILE A 54 2.94 20.15 1.04
N THR A 55 2.89 19.41 -0.05
CA THR A 55 4.07 18.75 -0.64
C THR A 55 4.45 19.43 -1.96
N ASP A 56 5.35 20.41 -1.89
CA ASP A 56 6.11 20.87 -3.05
C ASP A 56 7.49 21.38 -2.60
N GLN A 57 8.42 20.44 -2.36
CA GLN A 57 9.85 20.72 -2.32
C GLN A 57 10.55 19.82 -3.35
N LYS A 58 10.94 20.43 -4.47
CA LYS A 58 11.69 19.79 -5.55
C LYS A 58 13.15 19.64 -5.14
N VAL A 59 13.55 18.44 -4.71
CA VAL A 59 14.94 18.07 -4.48
C VAL A 59 15.60 17.82 -5.84
N VAL A 60 16.54 18.68 -6.22
CA VAL A 60 17.39 18.49 -7.41
C VAL A 60 18.54 17.57 -7.02
N VAL A 61 18.46 16.31 -7.46
CA VAL A 61 19.55 15.35 -7.38
C VAL A 61 20.53 15.65 -8.52
N ILE A 62 21.70 16.22 -8.19
CA ILE A 62 22.81 16.34 -9.14
C ILE A 62 23.62 15.04 -9.05
N LYS A 63 23.56 14.22 -10.10
CA LYS A 63 24.50 13.11 -10.30
C LYS A 63 25.86 13.68 -10.76
N PRO A 64 27.00 13.10 -10.32
CA PRO A 64 28.30 13.43 -10.89
C PRO A 64 28.49 12.73 -12.25
N ASP A 65 28.92 13.50 -13.25
CA ASP A 65 29.29 12.99 -14.57
C ASP A 65 30.70 12.38 -14.58
N PRO A 66 30.98 11.39 -15.47
CA PRO A 66 32.22 10.63 -15.48
C PRO A 66 33.34 11.32 -16.28
N ILE A 67 34.59 11.11 -15.83
CA ILE A 67 35.81 11.63 -16.45
C ILE A 67 36.21 10.75 -17.64
N TYR A 68 36.36 11.35 -18.83
CA TYR A 68 37.20 10.84 -19.92
C TYR A 68 38.08 11.97 -20.48
N GLY A 69 39.32 11.60 -20.83
CA GLY A 69 40.46 12.49 -21.14
C GLY A 69 40.44 13.21 -22.50
N PRO A 70 41.58 13.81 -22.92
CA PRO A 70 41.61 15.08 -23.62
C PRO A 70 41.79 14.98 -25.15
N SER A 71 41.27 15.96 -25.88
CA SER A 71 41.74 16.28 -27.24
C SER A 71 41.55 17.76 -27.60
N VAL A 72 42.67 18.35 -28.01
CA VAL A 72 43.01 19.61 -28.72
C VAL A 72 41.88 20.31 -29.50
N PRO A 73 41.94 21.66 -29.64
CA PRO A 73 41.58 22.28 -30.91
C PRO A 73 42.56 23.35 -31.44
N GLU A 74 42.75 23.31 -32.77
CA GLU A 74 43.33 24.34 -33.64
C GLU A 74 42.36 25.54 -33.86
N GLN A 75 42.95 26.72 -34.16
CA GLN A 75 42.36 28.00 -34.63
C GLN A 75 41.66 27.88 -36.03
N PRO A 76 41.01 28.90 -36.68
CA PRO A 76 41.18 30.37 -36.59
C PRO A 76 39.99 31.34 -36.93
N SER A 77 40.31 32.65 -36.95
CA SER A 77 39.73 33.83 -37.67
C SER A 77 38.64 34.68 -36.96
N LEU A 78 38.91 35.93 -36.49
CA LEU A 78 39.00 37.28 -37.16
C LEU A 78 37.65 37.75 -37.74
N SER A 79 37.04 38.92 -37.47
CA SER A 79 37.44 40.24 -36.87
C SER A 79 36.16 41.17 -36.81
N PRO A 80 36.23 42.53 -36.71
CA PRO A 80 36.26 43.44 -35.54
C PRO A 80 35.08 44.50 -35.57
N PRO A 81 35.18 45.81 -35.19
CA PRO A 81 35.78 46.57 -34.06
C PRO A 81 34.76 47.52 -33.34
N ARG A 82 35.16 48.19 -32.24
CA ARG A 82 35.00 49.67 -32.08
C ARG A 82 35.79 50.26 -30.92
N SER A 83 36.26 51.49 -31.13
CA SER A 83 37.30 52.24 -30.44
C SER A 83 36.78 53.48 -29.69
N VAL A 84 37.72 54.17 -28.98
CA VAL A 84 37.74 55.61 -28.59
C VAL A 84 37.12 55.94 -27.21
N MET A 85 37.69 56.70 -26.23
CA MET A 85 38.85 57.61 -26.09
C MET A 85 39.31 57.70 -24.58
N PRO A 86 40.47 58.34 -24.27
CA PRO A 86 41.17 58.39 -22.97
C PRO A 86 41.18 59.79 -22.29
N TRP A 87 41.56 59.88 -20.99
CA TRP A 87 42.09 61.12 -20.38
C TRP A 87 42.91 60.86 -19.07
N PRO A 88 43.70 61.83 -18.56
CA PRO A 88 45.13 62.03 -18.84
C PRO A 88 46.10 61.49 -17.78
N LEU A 89 47.25 61.09 -18.29
CA LEU A 89 48.51 60.83 -17.60
C LEU A 89 49.08 62.12 -17.00
N ASN A 90 48.94 62.31 -15.69
CA ASN A 90 49.89 63.15 -14.95
C ASN A 90 51.18 62.34 -14.75
N ARG A 91 52.11 62.63 -15.65
CA ARG A 91 53.51 62.21 -15.70
C ARG A 91 54.14 62.33 -14.31
N THR A 92 54.19 61.21 -13.58
CA THR A 92 55.14 61.00 -12.48
C THR A 92 56.06 59.87 -12.94
N GLN A 93 57.36 60.14 -12.92
CA GLN A 93 58.43 59.31 -13.47
C GLN A 93 58.22 57.80 -13.24
N ASN A 94 58.45 57.03 -14.31
CA ASN A 94 58.74 55.61 -14.24
C ASN A 94 59.84 55.36 -13.20
N LYS A 95 59.47 54.86 -12.02
CA LYS A 95 60.40 54.24 -11.07
C LYS A 95 60.46 52.75 -11.41
N THR A 96 61.52 52.32 -12.09
CA THR A 96 61.85 50.91 -12.28
C THR A 96 62.21 50.30 -10.92
N ILE A 97 61.19 49.82 -10.19
CA ILE A 97 61.40 48.84 -9.12
C ILE A 97 61.99 47.60 -9.79
N ASN A 98 63.10 47.08 -9.25
CA ASN A 98 63.78 45.89 -9.76
C ASN A 98 62.77 44.72 -9.85
N THR A 99 62.44 44.29 -11.09
CA THR A 99 61.43 43.26 -11.38
C THR A 99 61.64 41.98 -10.57
N ARG A 100 62.90 41.64 -10.26
CA ARG A 100 63.28 40.46 -9.49
C ARG A 100 62.90 40.58 -8.00
N LEU A 101 63.05 41.77 -7.42
CA LEU A 101 62.64 42.04 -6.04
C LEU A 101 61.12 41.99 -5.90
N THR A 102 60.39 42.62 -6.83
CA THR A 102 58.93 42.56 -6.87
C THR A 102 58.43 41.12 -6.95
N GLN A 103 59.01 40.29 -7.82
CA GLN A 103 58.64 38.89 -7.96
C GLN A 103 58.89 38.07 -6.68
N THR A 104 59.97 38.38 -5.97
CA THR A 104 60.36 37.68 -4.73
C THR A 104 59.43 38.05 -3.57
N VAL A 105 59.07 39.34 -3.44
CA VAL A 105 58.09 39.83 -2.46
C VAL A 105 56.72 39.22 -2.73
N ILE A 106 56.26 39.23 -3.98
CA ILE A 106 54.98 38.62 -4.35
C ILE A 106 54.96 37.12 -3.99
N SER A 107 56.02 36.38 -4.35
CA SER A 107 56.10 34.94 -4.04
C SER A 107 56.10 34.68 -2.53
N SER A 108 56.80 35.51 -1.75
CA SER A 108 56.85 35.40 -0.29
C SER A 108 55.49 35.71 0.37
N ILE A 109 54.73 36.66 -0.19
CA ILE A 109 53.36 36.95 0.24
C ILE A 109 52.47 35.73 -0.03
N PHE A 110 52.49 35.16 -1.23
CA PHE A 110 51.69 33.97 -1.55
C PHE A 110 52.04 32.77 -0.66
N ALA A 111 53.32 32.56 -0.36
CA ALA A 111 53.78 31.56 0.59
C ALA A 111 53.19 31.79 1.99
N THR A 112 53.29 33.02 2.49
CA THR A 112 52.79 33.39 3.81
C THR A 112 51.27 33.29 3.90
N VAL A 113 50.54 33.69 2.86
CA VAL A 113 49.08 33.53 2.77
C VAL A 113 48.70 32.04 2.76
N SER A 114 49.44 31.20 2.03
CA SER A 114 49.17 29.76 2.00
C SER A 114 49.48 29.08 3.34
N SER A 115 50.53 29.53 4.04
CA SER A 115 50.85 29.07 5.40
C SER A 115 49.82 29.54 6.44
N PHE A 116 49.29 30.77 6.27
CA PHE A 116 48.15 31.26 7.04
C PHE A 116 46.91 30.40 6.81
N GLU A 117 46.56 30.10 5.56
CA GLU A 117 45.41 29.24 5.21
C GLU A 117 45.56 27.83 5.82
N ALA A 118 46.77 27.26 5.77
CA ALA A 118 47.05 25.95 6.37
C ALA A 118 46.87 25.96 7.90
N SER A 119 47.35 27.02 8.56
CA SER A 119 47.19 27.19 10.02
C SER A 119 45.72 27.44 10.39
N TYR A 120 44.97 28.12 9.53
CA TYR A 120 43.53 28.36 9.73
C TYR A 120 42.74 27.07 9.61
N PHE A 121 43.08 26.23 8.64
CA PHE A 121 42.50 24.90 8.51
C PHE A 121 42.82 24.01 9.72
N GLN A 122 44.04 24.07 10.25
CA GLN A 122 44.41 23.35 11.48
C GLN A 122 43.59 23.81 12.69
N LEU A 123 43.36 25.13 12.82
CA LEU A 123 42.48 25.67 13.85
C LEU A 123 41.06 25.10 13.72
N GLN A 124 40.49 25.10 12.51
CA GLN A 124 39.17 24.51 12.26
C GLN A 124 39.12 23.01 12.59
N ALA A 125 40.14 22.25 12.21
CA ALA A 125 40.23 20.83 12.49
C ALA A 125 40.36 20.53 14.00
N ALA A 126 41.06 21.39 14.75
CA ALA A 126 41.25 21.24 16.19
C ALA A 126 39.97 21.49 17.02
N HIS A 127 38.90 21.99 16.42
CA HIS A 127 37.60 22.15 17.10
C HIS A 127 36.79 20.85 17.15
N VAL A 128 37.05 19.87 16.27
CA VAL A 128 36.27 18.62 16.21
C VAL A 128 37.20 17.43 15.90
N PRO A 129 37.60 16.64 16.91
CA PRO A 129 37.32 16.81 18.35
C PRO A 129 38.13 17.96 18.97
N PHE A 130 37.55 18.65 19.95
CA PHE A 130 38.17 19.82 20.59
C PHE A 130 39.48 19.46 21.29
N ALA A 131 40.59 20.07 20.84
CA ALA A 131 41.92 19.90 21.43
C ALA A 131 42.54 21.27 21.74
N GLU A 132 42.57 21.65 23.01
CA GLU A 132 42.98 22.98 23.48
C GLU A 132 44.41 23.37 23.07
N GLU A 133 45.35 22.42 23.14
CA GLU A 133 46.75 22.63 22.78
C GLU A 133 46.91 22.92 21.28
N ASN A 134 46.24 22.13 20.43
CA ASN A 134 46.25 22.31 18.98
C ASN A 134 45.61 23.65 18.57
N VAL A 135 44.55 24.07 19.25
CA VAL A 135 43.92 25.38 19.03
C VAL A 135 44.89 26.52 19.36
N LYS A 136 45.57 26.45 20.51
CA LYS A 136 46.55 27.47 20.94
C LYS A 136 47.74 27.57 19.98
N ASP A 137 48.25 26.45 19.51
CA ASP A 137 49.39 26.44 18.58
C ASP A 137 49.00 26.93 17.19
N ALA A 138 47.82 26.55 16.68
CA ALA A 138 47.29 27.07 15.42
C ALA A 138 47.02 28.58 15.48
N ASP A 139 46.46 29.08 16.59
CA ASP A 139 46.25 30.51 16.83
C ASP A 139 47.57 31.29 16.84
N ARG A 140 48.58 30.80 17.58
CA ARG A 140 49.92 31.40 17.59
C ARG A 140 50.52 31.45 16.19
N ALA A 141 50.40 30.37 15.41
CA ALA A 141 50.88 30.32 14.03
C ALA A 141 50.16 31.35 13.14
N LEU A 142 48.83 31.46 13.23
CA LEU A 142 48.04 32.45 12.50
C LEU A 142 48.49 33.88 12.78
N VAL A 143 48.65 34.23 14.06
CA VAL A 143 49.11 35.57 14.47
C VAL A 143 50.49 35.85 13.90
N SER A 144 51.41 34.88 13.94
CA SER A 144 52.76 35.06 13.38
C SER A 144 52.77 35.26 11.86
N HIS A 145 51.91 34.56 11.11
CA HIS A 145 51.76 34.76 9.67
C HIS A 145 51.15 36.13 9.33
N LEU A 146 50.18 36.61 10.11
CA LEU A 146 49.63 37.97 9.95
C LEU A 146 50.68 39.05 10.23
N GLN A 147 51.51 38.84 11.27
CA GLN A 147 52.62 39.74 11.57
C GLN A 147 53.62 39.79 10.40
N ARG A 148 53.97 38.64 9.83
CA ARG A 148 54.86 38.55 8.66
C ARG A 148 54.28 39.25 7.42
N LEU A 149 52.97 39.16 7.19
CA LEU A 149 52.29 39.94 6.14
C LEU A 149 52.37 41.45 6.39
N SER A 150 52.27 41.89 7.65
CA SER A 150 52.45 43.29 8.03
C SER A 150 53.87 43.78 7.77
N GLU A 151 54.88 42.94 8.04
CA GLU A 151 56.28 43.22 7.73
C GLU A 151 56.48 43.39 6.21
N PHE A 152 55.92 42.51 5.38
CA PHE A 152 55.99 42.68 3.92
C PHE A 152 55.30 43.95 3.42
N LYS A 153 54.17 44.33 4.03
CA LYS A 153 53.47 45.60 3.72
C LYS A 153 54.35 46.81 4.04
N GLN A 154 55.00 46.81 5.21
CA GLN A 154 55.89 47.88 5.63
C GLN A 154 57.14 47.93 4.75
N PHE A 155 57.72 46.76 4.46
CA PHE A 155 58.85 46.60 3.55
C PHE A 155 58.56 47.19 2.16
N TYR A 156 57.43 46.84 1.56
CA TYR A 156 57.03 47.39 0.25
C TYR A 156 56.88 48.93 0.29
N LYS A 157 56.28 49.47 1.36
CA LYS A 157 56.13 50.92 1.55
C LYS A 157 57.47 51.64 1.65
N ASP A 158 58.44 51.03 2.31
CA ASP A 158 59.79 51.57 2.47
C ASP A 158 60.59 51.49 1.16
N CYS A 159 60.45 50.41 0.37
CA CYS A 159 60.98 50.32 -0.99
C CYS A 159 60.39 51.35 -1.96
N CYS A 160 59.12 51.74 -1.81
CA CYS A 160 58.54 52.80 -2.63
C CYS A 160 59.07 54.20 -2.27
N ARG A 161 59.53 54.40 -1.02
CA ARG A 161 60.04 55.67 -0.49
C ARG A 161 61.55 55.87 -0.75
N ASN A 162 62.37 54.83 -0.60
CA ASN A 162 63.82 54.89 -0.73
C ASN A 162 64.29 54.07 -1.94
N GLN A 163 65.13 54.65 -2.81
CA GLN A 163 65.51 54.04 -4.11
C GLN A 163 66.86 53.33 -4.09
N ASP A 164 67.65 53.46 -3.01
CA ASP A 164 68.91 52.75 -2.79
C ASP A 164 68.67 51.54 -1.89
N PHE A 165 68.33 50.40 -2.49
CA PHE A 165 68.45 49.10 -1.85
C PHE A 165 69.44 48.27 -2.67
N GLY A 166 70.59 47.96 -2.07
CA GLY A 166 71.58 47.02 -2.62
C GLY A 166 71.04 45.59 -2.65
N ASP A 167 71.71 44.73 -3.41
CA ASP A 167 71.26 43.39 -3.81
C ASP A 167 71.10 42.36 -2.67
N ASP A 168 71.47 42.69 -1.42
CA ASP A 168 71.30 41.81 -0.26
C ASP A 168 70.12 42.25 0.60
N LEU A 169 68.96 41.62 0.34
CA LEU A 169 67.77 41.73 1.17
C LEU A 169 67.60 40.45 2.00
N PRO A 170 67.10 40.55 3.25
CA PRO A 170 66.82 39.39 4.12
C PRO A 170 65.60 38.56 3.67
N ILE A 171 65.17 38.73 2.42
CA ILE A 171 64.02 38.04 1.83
C ILE A 171 64.58 36.84 1.07
N GLY A 172 64.19 35.63 1.48
CA GLY A 172 64.60 34.37 0.85
C GLY A 172 64.31 34.32 -0.65
N SER A 173 64.78 33.27 -1.32
CA SER A 173 64.67 33.16 -2.78
C SER A 173 63.21 33.04 -3.24
N CYS A 174 62.86 33.60 -4.40
CA CYS A 174 61.54 33.43 -5.04
C CYS A 174 61.15 31.94 -5.20
N LEU A 175 62.13 31.08 -5.52
CA LEU A 175 61.89 29.64 -5.66
C LEU A 175 61.59 28.99 -4.31
N GLU A 176 62.28 29.42 -3.25
CA GLU A 176 62.08 28.92 -1.89
C GLU A 176 60.67 29.26 -1.38
N ALA A 177 60.23 30.50 -1.57
CA ALA A 177 58.87 30.92 -1.25
C ALA A 177 57.82 30.09 -1.99
N ARG A 178 58.05 29.78 -3.27
CA ARG A 178 57.14 28.94 -4.06
C ARG A 178 57.10 27.48 -3.58
N VAL A 179 58.22 26.96 -3.10
CA VAL A 179 58.28 25.63 -2.47
C VAL A 179 57.49 25.64 -1.16
N GLU A 180 57.67 26.66 -0.32
CA GLU A 180 56.92 26.84 0.93
C GLU A 180 55.41 26.92 0.67
N GLU A 181 54.99 27.70 -0.34
CA GLU A 181 53.59 27.78 -0.78
C GLU A 181 53.01 26.41 -1.14
N ASN A 182 53.72 25.65 -1.98
CA ASN A 182 53.28 24.32 -2.41
C ASN A 182 53.25 23.32 -1.25
N GLN A 183 54.21 23.39 -0.31
CA GLN A 183 54.23 22.56 0.88
C GLN A 183 53.02 22.86 1.79
N SER A 184 52.65 24.12 1.97
CA SER A 184 51.48 24.51 2.75
C SER A 184 50.19 24.00 2.09
N LYS A 185 50.06 24.10 0.77
CA LYS A 185 48.92 23.54 0.02
C LYS A 185 48.84 22.01 0.12
N LEU A 186 49.97 21.31 -0.04
CA LEU A 186 50.04 19.85 0.13
C LEU A 186 49.65 19.42 1.54
N ARG A 187 50.01 20.20 2.57
CA ARG A 187 49.61 19.92 3.95
C ARG A 187 48.09 20.00 4.13
N ILE A 188 47.43 21.01 3.56
CA ILE A 188 45.97 21.12 3.59
C ILE A 188 45.32 19.92 2.89
N LEU A 189 45.74 19.62 1.67
CA LEU A 189 45.21 18.49 0.90
C LEU A 189 45.42 17.15 1.62
N GLY A 190 46.60 16.94 2.21
CA GLY A 190 46.89 15.77 3.03
C GLY A 190 45.97 15.65 4.24
N ASN A 191 45.73 16.74 4.95
CA ASN A 191 44.81 16.73 6.09
C ASN A 191 43.36 16.44 5.69
N VAL A 192 42.87 17.05 4.59
CA VAL A 192 41.53 16.78 4.06
C VAL A 192 41.40 15.32 3.61
N SER A 193 42.42 14.79 2.94
CA SER A 193 42.46 13.38 2.51
C SER A 193 42.41 12.43 3.72
N ASN A 194 43.20 12.68 4.76
CA ASN A 194 43.20 11.86 5.97
C ASN A 194 41.84 11.91 6.68
N ARG A 195 41.21 13.08 6.74
CA ARG A 195 39.85 13.22 7.31
C ARG A 195 38.83 12.42 6.53
N LEU A 196 38.78 12.58 5.20
CA LEU A 196 37.87 11.83 4.35
C LEU A 196 38.10 10.32 4.44
N GLN A 197 39.36 9.88 4.51
CA GLN A 197 39.67 8.46 4.69
C GLN A 197 39.11 7.94 6.02
N SER A 198 39.27 8.69 7.12
CA SER A 198 38.70 8.30 8.42
C SER A 198 37.17 8.25 8.42
N GLU A 199 36.50 9.16 7.68
CA GLU A 199 35.05 9.15 7.51
C GLU A 199 34.59 7.93 6.71
N ILE A 200 35.30 7.57 5.64
CA ILE A 200 35.04 6.35 4.84
C ILE A 200 35.18 5.12 5.74
N ASP A 201 36.29 4.99 6.47
CA ASP A 201 36.53 3.84 7.36
C ASP A 201 35.43 3.74 8.44
N GLN A 202 34.99 4.87 8.99
CA GLN A 202 33.89 4.91 9.96
C GLN A 202 32.57 4.43 9.32
N LYS A 203 32.26 4.88 8.11
CA LYS A 203 31.05 4.49 7.37
C LYS A 203 31.08 3.02 6.98
N ASP A 204 32.22 2.50 6.55
CA ASP A 204 32.38 1.08 6.22
C ASP A 204 32.17 0.19 7.44
N ASN A 205 32.67 0.60 8.61
CA ASN A 205 32.39 -0.08 9.87
C ASN A 205 30.89 -0.08 10.23
N GLN A 206 30.19 1.04 10.00
CA GLN A 206 28.73 1.11 10.19
C GLN A 206 27.99 0.19 9.22
N VAL A 207 28.40 0.15 7.95
CA VAL A 207 27.81 -0.74 6.94
C VAL A 207 28.03 -2.21 7.32
N LEU A 208 29.22 -2.58 7.77
CA LEU A 208 29.50 -3.95 8.25
C LEU A 208 28.62 -4.32 9.44
N ALA A 209 28.46 -3.43 10.42
CA ALA A 209 27.60 -3.64 11.56
C ALA A 209 26.11 -3.81 11.18
N LEU A 210 25.63 -2.97 10.24
CA LEU A 210 24.26 -3.07 9.73
C LEU A 210 24.03 -4.36 8.92
N LYS A 211 24.98 -4.74 8.06
CA LYS A 211 24.92 -6.03 7.32
C LYS A 211 24.87 -7.22 8.27
N LYS A 212 25.65 -7.19 9.36
CA LYS A 212 25.60 -8.24 10.40
C LYS A 212 24.22 -8.31 11.06
N LYS A 213 23.66 -7.16 11.49
CA LYS A 213 22.31 -7.09 12.06
C LYS A 213 21.24 -7.61 11.09
N LEU A 214 21.33 -7.24 9.82
CA LEU A 214 20.41 -7.72 8.80
C LEU A 214 20.48 -9.24 8.66
N GLY A 215 21.69 -9.83 8.64
CA GLY A 215 21.88 -11.28 8.62
C GLY A 215 21.31 -11.99 9.85
N GLU A 216 21.48 -11.41 11.04
CA GLU A 216 20.90 -11.91 12.29
C GLU A 216 19.36 -11.89 12.25
N ILE A 217 18.76 -10.79 11.80
CA ILE A 217 17.30 -10.67 11.64
C ILE A 217 16.79 -11.66 10.59
N GLN A 218 17.45 -11.78 9.44
CA GLN A 218 17.07 -12.75 8.40
C GLN A 218 17.14 -14.18 8.92
N LYS A 219 18.17 -14.54 9.69
CA LYS A 219 18.29 -15.86 10.32
C LYS A 219 17.18 -16.10 11.35
N SER A 220 16.87 -15.11 12.19
CA SER A 220 15.76 -15.16 13.14
C SER A 220 14.42 -15.32 12.43
N ASN A 221 14.17 -14.55 11.36
CA ASN A 221 12.96 -14.68 10.56
C ASN A 221 12.87 -16.04 9.88
N PHE A 222 13.98 -16.58 9.35
CA PHE A 222 14.00 -17.92 8.78
C PHE A 222 13.67 -18.98 9.84
N GLU A 223 14.21 -18.86 11.05
CA GLU A 223 13.92 -19.77 12.15
C GLU A 223 12.46 -19.66 12.63
N LEU A 224 11.94 -18.44 12.78
CA LEU A 224 10.54 -18.18 13.10
C LEU A 224 9.61 -18.71 12.01
N SER A 225 9.90 -18.46 10.74
CA SER A 225 9.15 -19.00 9.61
C SER A 225 9.19 -20.52 9.57
N LYS A 226 10.31 -21.16 9.92
CA LYS A 226 10.42 -22.62 10.05
C LYS A 226 9.60 -23.16 11.23
N ARG A 227 9.54 -22.43 12.35
CA ARG A 227 8.70 -22.78 13.51
C ARG A 227 7.21 -22.61 13.19
N LEU A 228 6.86 -21.52 12.50
CA LEU A 228 5.52 -21.29 11.98
C LEU A 228 5.14 -22.41 11.01
N SER A 229 5.99 -22.73 10.02
CA SER A 229 5.70 -23.80 9.05
C SER A 229 5.68 -25.20 9.65
N GLY A 230 6.52 -25.48 10.65
CA GLY A 230 6.47 -26.73 11.41
C GLY A 230 5.22 -26.84 12.31
N ASN A 231 4.63 -25.72 12.71
CA ASN A 231 3.40 -25.66 13.52
C ASN A 231 2.13 -25.42 12.67
N LEU A 232 2.27 -25.16 11.37
CA LEU A 232 1.14 -24.90 10.46
C LEU A 232 0.18 -26.09 10.41
N ASN A 233 0.66 -27.34 10.54
CA ASN A 233 -0.22 -28.52 10.63
C ASN A 233 -1.21 -28.47 11.81
N SER A 234 -0.90 -27.80 12.92
CA SER A 234 -1.87 -27.59 14.02
C SER A 234 -2.73 -26.33 13.85
N SER A 235 -2.22 -25.32 13.15
CA SER A 235 -2.95 -24.09 12.84
C SER A 235 -3.95 -24.24 11.69
N TYR A 236 -3.72 -25.18 10.76
CA TYR A 236 -4.66 -25.48 9.67
C TYR A 236 -5.97 -26.06 10.20
N ASP A 237 -5.95 -26.86 11.27
CA ASP A 237 -7.18 -27.38 11.91
C ASP A 237 -8.07 -26.26 12.47
N VAL A 238 -7.47 -25.16 12.95
CA VAL A 238 -8.23 -24.00 13.45
C VAL A 238 -8.86 -23.22 12.27
N LEU A 239 -8.11 -23.05 11.18
CA LEU A 239 -8.56 -22.35 9.97
C LEU A 239 -9.64 -23.15 9.20
N LEU A 240 -9.52 -24.47 9.18
CA LEU A 240 -10.45 -25.42 8.55
C LEU A 240 -11.53 -25.90 9.52
N SER A 241 -12.03 -24.99 10.36
CA SER A 241 -13.18 -25.27 11.21
C SER A 241 -14.48 -24.85 10.52
N VAL A 242 -15.56 -25.60 10.77
CA VAL A 242 -16.91 -25.25 10.29
C VAL A 242 -17.31 -23.83 10.70
N ARG A 243 -16.88 -23.38 11.90
CA ARG A 243 -17.17 -22.01 12.39
C ARG A 243 -16.46 -20.95 11.55
N VAL A 244 -15.20 -21.18 11.16
CA VAL A 244 -14.48 -20.25 10.29
C VAL A 244 -15.17 -20.21 8.92
N PHE A 245 -15.51 -21.36 8.34
CA PHE A 245 -16.25 -21.42 7.08
C PHE A 245 -17.58 -20.66 7.16
N ASP A 246 -18.38 -20.91 8.19
CA ASP A 246 -19.66 -20.22 8.43
C ASP A 246 -19.47 -18.70 8.56
N SER A 247 -18.42 -18.25 9.27
CA SER A 247 -18.13 -16.82 9.40
C SER A 247 -17.75 -16.15 8.06
N VAL A 248 -16.92 -16.82 7.25
CA VAL A 248 -16.52 -16.33 5.91
C VAL A 248 -17.71 -16.37 4.95
N LEU A 249 -18.58 -17.38 5.05
CA LEU A 249 -19.83 -17.43 4.30
C LEU A 249 -20.75 -16.27 4.67
N LEU A 250 -20.87 -15.94 5.96
CA LEU A 250 -21.65 -14.79 6.41
C LEU A 250 -21.06 -13.47 5.90
N ASP A 251 -19.74 -13.32 5.85
CA ASP A 251 -19.08 -12.16 5.22
C ASP A 251 -19.39 -12.07 3.72
N ALA A 252 -19.32 -13.18 3.00
CA ALA A 252 -19.71 -13.24 1.59
C ALA A 252 -21.19 -12.83 1.41
N CYS A 253 -22.10 -13.38 2.23
CA CYS A 253 -23.52 -13.02 2.19
C CYS A 253 -23.76 -11.53 2.49
N ARG A 254 -23.03 -10.94 3.46
CA ARG A 254 -23.10 -9.50 3.77
C ARG A 254 -22.62 -8.65 2.59
N ALA A 255 -21.51 -9.02 1.97
CA ALA A 255 -20.97 -8.31 0.82
C ALA A 255 -21.92 -8.40 -0.38
N THR A 256 -22.48 -9.59 -0.65
CA THR A 256 -23.51 -9.80 -1.68
C THR A 256 -24.74 -8.94 -1.43
N HIS A 257 -25.23 -8.91 -0.19
CA HIS A 257 -26.37 -8.10 0.18
C HIS A 257 -26.12 -6.59 -0.05
N ARG A 258 -24.95 -6.09 0.37
CA ARG A 258 -24.55 -4.68 0.13
C ARG A 258 -24.52 -4.34 -1.35
N PHE A 259 -23.93 -5.21 -2.16
CA PHE A 259 -23.90 -5.03 -3.61
C PHE A 259 -25.30 -5.05 -4.22
N THR A 260 -26.14 -6.02 -3.85
CA THR A 260 -27.54 -6.10 -4.32
C THR A 260 -28.32 -4.83 -3.97
N LYS A 261 -28.12 -4.26 -2.78
CA LYS A 261 -28.78 -3.01 -2.38
C LYS A 261 -28.37 -1.85 -3.29
N ILE A 262 -27.08 -1.71 -3.59
CA ILE A 262 -26.57 -0.68 -4.51
C ILE A 262 -27.14 -0.90 -5.92
N LEU A 263 -27.16 -2.15 -6.40
CA LEU A 263 -27.74 -2.48 -7.70
C LEU A 263 -29.23 -2.10 -7.78
N ILE A 264 -30.04 -2.44 -6.78
CA ILE A 264 -31.46 -2.09 -6.74
C ILE A 264 -31.66 -0.57 -6.73
N GLU A 265 -30.83 0.18 -5.99
CA GLU A 265 -30.91 1.65 -5.95
C GLU A 265 -30.60 2.26 -7.33
N LEU A 266 -29.58 1.74 -8.01
CA LEU A 266 -29.23 2.15 -9.37
C LEU A 266 -30.35 1.81 -10.38
N MET A 267 -30.97 0.63 -10.26
CA MET A 267 -32.13 0.25 -11.07
C MET A 267 -33.30 1.20 -10.84
N ARG A 268 -33.58 1.61 -9.59
CA ARG A 268 -34.63 2.58 -9.26
C ARG A 268 -34.33 3.95 -9.87
N LYS A 269 -33.08 4.44 -9.76
CA LYS A 269 -32.65 5.69 -10.40
C LYS A 269 -32.78 5.65 -11.93
N ALA A 270 -32.56 4.47 -12.52
CA ALA A 270 -32.77 4.22 -13.94
C ALA A 270 -34.25 3.98 -14.33
N MET A 271 -35.20 4.22 -13.40
CA MET A 271 -36.64 4.08 -13.60
C MET A 271 -37.10 2.66 -13.96
N TRP A 272 -36.40 1.63 -13.46
CA TRP A 272 -36.83 0.24 -13.64
C TRP A 272 -38.03 -0.07 -12.75
N ASP A 273 -39.00 -0.80 -13.30
CA ASP A 273 -40.05 -1.44 -12.51
C ASP A 273 -39.47 -2.68 -11.82
N LEU A 274 -39.24 -2.58 -10.51
CA LEU A 274 -38.68 -3.66 -9.69
C LEU A 274 -39.61 -4.87 -9.61
N GLY A 275 -40.92 -4.72 -9.78
CA GLY A 275 -41.87 -5.82 -9.80
C GLY A 275 -41.75 -6.63 -11.08
N LEU A 276 -41.77 -5.94 -12.24
CA LEU A 276 -41.58 -6.57 -13.55
C LEU A 276 -40.19 -7.23 -13.67
N ALA A 277 -39.15 -6.55 -13.18
CA ALA A 277 -37.79 -7.09 -13.19
C ALA A 277 -37.64 -8.31 -12.25
N ALA A 278 -38.31 -8.34 -11.10
CA ALA A 278 -38.30 -9.53 -10.26
C ALA A 278 -39.08 -10.70 -10.89
N ASN A 279 -40.18 -10.41 -11.58
CA ASN A 279 -40.96 -11.41 -12.32
C ASN A 279 -40.21 -12.00 -13.52
N SER A 280 -39.26 -11.26 -14.12
CA SER A 280 -38.41 -11.80 -15.19
C SER A 280 -37.36 -12.79 -14.66
N VAL A 281 -36.91 -12.63 -13.41
CA VAL A 281 -36.03 -13.60 -12.74
C VAL A 281 -36.80 -14.84 -12.30
N TYR A 282 -37.93 -14.63 -11.60
CA TYR A 282 -38.81 -15.71 -11.16
C TYR A 282 -40.27 -15.38 -11.48
N ALA A 283 -40.80 -15.99 -12.54
CA ALA A 283 -42.20 -15.83 -12.92
C ALA A 283 -43.16 -16.38 -11.86
N ASP A 284 -44.31 -15.74 -11.68
CA ASP A 284 -45.43 -16.21 -10.85
C ASP A 284 -45.08 -16.47 -9.38
N ILE A 285 -44.30 -15.59 -8.75
CA ILE A 285 -44.04 -15.63 -7.31
C ILE A 285 -45.03 -14.71 -6.58
N GLU A 286 -45.84 -15.31 -5.72
CA GLU A 286 -46.65 -14.55 -4.75
C GLU A 286 -45.76 -14.11 -3.57
N TYR A 287 -45.26 -12.88 -3.65
CA TYR A 287 -44.52 -12.27 -2.54
C TYR A 287 -45.44 -12.05 -1.34
N ALA A 288 -44.90 -12.28 -0.16
CA ALA A 288 -45.67 -12.28 1.06
C ALA A 288 -45.78 -10.88 1.67
N LYS A 289 -44.83 -9.97 1.39
CA LYS A 289 -44.96 -8.53 1.68
C LYS A 289 -44.56 -7.73 0.46
N GLU A 290 -45.01 -6.48 0.41
CA GLU A 290 -44.44 -5.49 -0.48
C GLU A 290 -42.92 -5.34 -0.20
N GLY A 291 -42.14 -5.10 -1.25
CA GLY A 291 -40.68 -5.03 -1.17
C GLY A 291 -39.95 -6.37 -1.07
N HIS A 292 -40.64 -7.51 -0.87
CA HIS A 292 -39.97 -8.84 -0.88
C HIS A 292 -39.43 -9.26 -2.26
N ASN A 293 -39.82 -8.57 -3.32
CA ASN A 293 -39.20 -8.71 -4.65
C ASN A 293 -37.67 -8.50 -4.62
N ARG A 294 -37.14 -7.76 -3.64
CA ARG A 294 -35.69 -7.63 -3.41
C ARG A 294 -34.95 -8.95 -3.19
N TYR A 295 -35.61 -9.96 -2.63
CA TYR A 295 -35.03 -11.29 -2.47
C TYR A 295 -34.79 -11.98 -3.81
N ALA A 296 -35.57 -11.67 -4.85
CA ALA A 296 -35.33 -12.17 -6.20
C ALA A 296 -34.03 -11.63 -6.80
N PHE A 297 -33.75 -10.33 -6.59
CA PHE A 297 -32.46 -9.74 -7.02
C PHE A 297 -31.29 -10.28 -6.19
N LEU A 298 -31.46 -10.44 -4.88
CA LEU A 298 -30.42 -11.05 -4.03
C LEU A 298 -30.10 -12.49 -4.46
N SER A 299 -31.15 -13.24 -4.79
CA SER A 299 -31.06 -14.59 -5.35
C SER A 299 -30.33 -14.60 -6.69
N TYR A 300 -30.70 -13.70 -7.62
CA TYR A 300 -30.04 -13.55 -8.92
C TYR A 300 -28.53 -13.30 -8.77
N VAL A 301 -28.16 -12.30 -7.96
CA VAL A 301 -26.74 -11.97 -7.71
C VAL A 301 -26.03 -13.15 -7.06
N SER A 302 -26.58 -13.71 -5.98
CA SER A 302 -25.95 -14.82 -5.25
C SER A 302 -25.72 -16.02 -6.16
N LEU A 303 -26.75 -16.50 -6.84
CA LEU A 303 -26.65 -17.72 -7.65
C LEU A 303 -25.68 -17.56 -8.83
N LEU A 304 -25.57 -16.37 -9.43
CA LEU A 304 -24.58 -16.09 -10.48
C LEU A 304 -23.16 -16.05 -9.93
N MET A 305 -22.94 -15.39 -8.80
CA MET A 305 -21.62 -15.37 -8.18
C MET A 305 -21.16 -16.75 -7.72
N PHE A 306 -22.06 -17.60 -7.24
CA PHE A 306 -21.79 -18.99 -6.83
C PHE A 306 -21.81 -20.00 -8.00
N LYS A 307 -22.16 -19.60 -9.22
CA LYS A 307 -22.17 -20.50 -10.39
C LYS A 307 -20.77 -21.04 -10.64
N GLY A 308 -20.61 -22.35 -10.71
CA GLY A 308 -19.32 -23.02 -10.89
C GLY A 308 -18.54 -23.25 -9.59
N PHE A 309 -19.11 -22.96 -8.41
CA PHE A 309 -18.39 -23.11 -7.13
C PHE A 309 -17.88 -24.53 -6.84
N HIS A 310 -18.53 -25.57 -7.39
CA HIS A 310 -18.07 -26.97 -7.26
C HIS A 310 -16.85 -27.30 -8.13
N LEU A 311 -16.50 -26.44 -9.08
CA LEU A 311 -15.35 -26.58 -9.96
C LEU A 311 -14.15 -25.83 -9.39
N ASP A 312 -12.96 -26.37 -9.63
CA ASP A 312 -11.71 -25.69 -9.30
C ASP A 312 -11.61 -24.36 -10.06
N GLY A 313 -11.18 -23.31 -9.38
CA GLY A 313 -11.14 -21.94 -9.92
C GLY A 313 -12.44 -21.48 -10.60
N PHE A 314 -13.62 -21.96 -10.16
CA PHE A 314 -14.93 -21.71 -10.79
C PHE A 314 -15.06 -22.17 -12.25
N GLY A 315 -14.12 -22.97 -12.75
CA GLY A 315 -14.06 -23.38 -14.17
C GLY A 315 -13.52 -22.28 -15.11
N VAL A 316 -12.83 -21.26 -14.57
CA VAL A 316 -12.33 -20.08 -15.31
C VAL A 316 -10.88 -20.28 -15.83
N GLY A 317 -10.33 -21.50 -15.75
CA GLY A 317 -9.01 -21.84 -16.30
C GLY A 317 -9.10 -22.54 -17.65
N GLU A 318 -8.22 -22.19 -18.60
CA GLU A 318 -7.91 -23.10 -19.71
C GLU A 318 -7.38 -24.40 -19.10
N ASN A 319 -8.14 -25.48 -19.30
CA ASN A 319 -7.67 -26.81 -18.95
C ASN A 319 -6.46 -27.12 -19.83
N GLU A 320 -5.25 -26.84 -19.34
CA GLU A 320 -4.12 -27.69 -19.70
C GLU A 320 -4.41 -29.04 -19.05
N ILE A 321 -5.12 -29.89 -19.80
CA ILE A 321 -5.43 -31.26 -19.41
C ILE A 321 -4.07 -31.97 -19.32
N VAL A 322 -3.43 -31.91 -18.16
CA VAL A 322 -2.39 -32.85 -17.80
C VAL A 322 -3.11 -34.15 -17.47
N CYS A 323 -3.41 -34.91 -18.53
CA CYS A 323 -3.66 -36.34 -18.43
C CYS A 323 -2.41 -36.98 -17.81
N ASN A 324 -2.37 -37.08 -16.49
CA ASN A 324 -1.63 -38.11 -15.77
C ASN A 324 -2.28 -38.31 -14.41
N GLY A 325 -2.73 -39.55 -14.18
CA GLY A 325 -3.49 -39.96 -13.01
C GLY A 325 -2.70 -39.80 -11.71
N HIS A 326 -3.46 -39.63 -10.61
CA HIS A 326 -3.00 -39.64 -9.23
C HIS A 326 -1.99 -38.54 -8.84
N VAL A 327 -2.40 -37.28 -8.95
CA VAL A 327 -1.85 -36.23 -8.06
C VAL A 327 -2.61 -36.33 -6.72
N LEU A 328 -1.86 -36.58 -5.65
CA LEU A 328 -2.38 -36.77 -4.30
C LEU A 328 -3.21 -35.54 -3.86
N ASN A 329 -4.46 -35.75 -3.42
CA ASN A 329 -5.36 -34.69 -2.92
C ASN A 329 -4.70 -33.74 -1.89
N SER A 330 -3.68 -34.22 -1.17
CA SER A 330 -2.91 -33.43 -0.20
C SER A 330 -2.13 -32.26 -0.82
N GLU A 331 -1.61 -32.38 -2.05
CA GLU A 331 -0.89 -31.28 -2.71
C GLU A 331 -1.85 -30.19 -3.19
N LYS A 332 -3.06 -30.57 -3.64
CA LYS A 332 -4.11 -29.66 -4.08
C LYS A 332 -4.73 -28.84 -2.95
N ASN A 333 -4.88 -29.43 -1.76
CA ASN A 333 -5.35 -28.70 -0.58
C ASN A 333 -4.30 -27.70 -0.11
N SER A 334 -3.01 -28.06 -0.19
CA SER A 334 -1.90 -27.16 0.15
C SER A 334 -1.80 -25.96 -0.80
N SER A 335 -2.10 -26.14 -2.09
CA SER A 335 -2.11 -25.04 -3.07
C SER A 335 -3.31 -24.10 -2.87
N SER A 336 -4.49 -24.64 -2.57
CA SER A 336 -5.72 -23.86 -2.30
C SER A 336 -5.57 -22.99 -1.04
N LEU A 337 -4.98 -23.55 0.03
CA LEU A 337 -4.66 -22.80 1.25
C LEU A 337 -3.63 -21.69 1.00
N LYS A 338 -2.61 -21.97 0.19
CA LYS A 338 -1.61 -20.96 -0.18
C LYS A 338 -2.26 -19.81 -0.94
N GLN A 339 -3.10 -20.11 -1.93
CA GLN A 339 -3.86 -19.11 -2.69
C GLN A 339 -4.82 -18.32 -1.81
N LEU A 340 -5.47 -18.97 -0.83
CA LEU A 340 -6.32 -18.30 0.17
C LEU A 340 -5.51 -17.27 0.97
N LEU A 341 -4.36 -17.67 1.52
CA LEU A 341 -3.52 -16.80 2.35
C LEU A 341 -2.95 -15.62 1.55
N GLU A 342 -2.55 -15.85 0.30
CA GLU A 342 -2.08 -14.81 -0.61
C GLU A 342 -3.19 -13.79 -0.93
N HIS A 343 -4.40 -14.28 -1.20
CA HIS A 343 -5.55 -13.42 -1.50
C HIS A 343 -5.99 -12.59 -0.29
N VAL A 344 -6.06 -13.19 0.90
CA VAL A 344 -6.46 -12.49 2.14
C VAL A 344 -5.43 -11.45 2.59
N SER A 345 -4.16 -11.63 2.22
CA SER A 345 -3.07 -10.69 2.55
C SER A 345 -3.02 -9.46 1.63
N SER A 346 -3.87 -9.39 0.61
CA SER A 346 -3.80 -8.41 -0.47
C SER A 346 -5.09 -7.57 -0.55
N ASN A 347 -5.00 -6.31 -0.98
CA ASN A 347 -6.19 -5.50 -1.27
C ASN A 347 -6.78 -5.95 -2.63
N PRO A 348 -8.06 -6.39 -2.67
CA PRO A 348 -8.65 -6.94 -3.90
C PRO A 348 -8.81 -5.91 -5.02
N VAL A 349 -9.00 -4.62 -4.69
CA VAL A 349 -9.09 -3.55 -5.68
C VAL A 349 -7.71 -3.26 -6.28
N GLU A 350 -6.66 -3.25 -5.46
CA GLU A 350 -5.28 -3.07 -5.91
C GLU A 350 -4.81 -4.26 -6.74
N LEU A 351 -5.18 -5.49 -6.38
CA LEU A 351 -4.85 -6.71 -7.13
C LEU A 351 -5.32 -6.63 -8.59
N LEU A 352 -6.55 -6.17 -8.82
CA LEU A 352 -7.09 -5.99 -10.17
C LEU A 352 -6.37 -4.88 -10.95
N SER A 353 -5.87 -3.86 -10.26
CA SER A 353 -5.10 -2.78 -10.89
C SER A 353 -3.68 -3.20 -11.27
N MET A 354 -3.04 -4.05 -10.47
CA MET A 354 -1.62 -4.43 -10.62
C MET A 354 -1.43 -5.67 -11.50
N ASN A 355 -2.37 -6.62 -11.49
CA ASN A 355 -2.25 -7.86 -12.24
C ASN A 355 -3.57 -8.27 -12.91
N ARG A 356 -3.75 -7.83 -14.15
CA ARG A 356 -4.96 -8.11 -14.95
C ARG A 356 -5.09 -9.57 -15.42
N LYS A 357 -4.12 -10.44 -15.13
CA LYS A 357 -4.10 -11.84 -15.61
C LYS A 357 -4.15 -12.88 -14.48
N CYS A 358 -4.34 -12.47 -13.23
CA CYS A 358 -4.44 -13.44 -12.13
C CYS A 358 -5.79 -14.19 -12.18
N GLU A 359 -5.86 -15.38 -11.56
CA GLU A 359 -7.10 -16.18 -11.51
C GLU A 359 -8.30 -15.39 -10.97
N PHE A 360 -8.06 -14.57 -9.94
CA PHE A 360 -9.08 -13.72 -9.35
C PHE A 360 -9.58 -12.64 -10.32
N ALA A 361 -8.71 -12.07 -11.16
CA ALA A 361 -9.10 -11.10 -12.18
C ALA A 361 -9.98 -11.75 -13.24
N ASN A 362 -9.61 -12.94 -13.74
CA ASN A 362 -10.42 -13.68 -14.71
C ASN A 362 -11.79 -14.07 -14.11
N PHE A 363 -11.81 -14.48 -12.83
CA PHE A 363 -13.04 -14.73 -12.09
C PHE A 363 -13.91 -13.47 -12.03
N CYS A 364 -13.34 -12.32 -11.64
CA CYS A 364 -14.08 -11.05 -11.58
C CYS A 364 -14.65 -10.65 -12.94
N GLU A 365 -13.86 -10.74 -14.01
CA GLU A 365 -14.30 -10.40 -15.37
C GLU A 365 -15.45 -11.31 -15.82
N THR A 366 -15.29 -12.63 -15.68
CA THR A 366 -16.32 -13.61 -16.04
C THR A 366 -17.61 -13.35 -15.25
N LYS A 367 -17.50 -13.14 -13.93
CA LYS A 367 -18.66 -12.87 -13.07
C LYS A 367 -19.33 -11.55 -13.35
N TYR A 368 -18.57 -10.51 -13.68
CA TYR A 368 -19.15 -9.23 -14.05
C TYR A 368 -19.99 -9.35 -15.33
N GLN A 369 -19.46 -10.01 -16.36
CA GLN A 369 -20.17 -10.22 -17.63
C GLN A 369 -21.42 -11.10 -17.48
N GLU A 370 -21.38 -12.12 -16.61
CA GLU A 370 -22.55 -12.96 -16.30
C GLU A 370 -23.62 -12.19 -15.51
N LEU A 371 -23.20 -11.30 -14.61
CA LEU A 371 -24.06 -10.58 -13.68
C LEU A 371 -24.67 -9.32 -14.29
N ILE A 372 -23.89 -8.58 -15.09
CA ILE A 372 -24.27 -7.30 -15.66
C ILE A 372 -24.31 -7.44 -17.19
N HIS A 373 -25.51 -7.73 -17.72
CA HIS A 373 -25.71 -7.79 -19.16
C HIS A 373 -25.49 -6.40 -19.80
N PRO A 374 -24.91 -6.27 -21.01
CA PRO A 374 -24.68 -4.97 -21.66
C PRO A 374 -25.94 -4.09 -21.78
N THR A 375 -27.12 -4.69 -21.94
CA THR A 375 -28.41 -3.97 -21.94
C THR A 375 -28.77 -3.41 -20.56
N MET A 376 -28.45 -4.14 -19.49
CA MET A 376 -28.64 -3.67 -18.12
C MET A 376 -27.62 -2.57 -17.80
N GLU A 377 -26.36 -2.76 -18.19
CA GLU A 377 -25.29 -1.78 -18.01
C GLU A 377 -25.64 -0.45 -18.69
N SER A 378 -25.99 -0.49 -19.97
CA SER A 378 -26.40 0.70 -20.71
C SER A 378 -27.63 1.35 -20.08
N SER A 379 -28.67 0.60 -19.70
CA SER A 379 -29.86 1.18 -19.08
C SER A 379 -29.58 1.85 -17.74
N ILE A 380 -28.76 1.23 -16.89
CA ILE A 380 -28.41 1.74 -15.57
C ILE A 380 -27.46 2.94 -15.68
N PHE A 381 -26.40 2.86 -16.48
CA PHE A 381 -25.33 3.86 -16.50
C PHE A 381 -25.48 4.94 -17.57
N SER A 382 -26.15 4.71 -18.71
CA SER A 382 -26.33 5.76 -19.73
C SER A 382 -27.37 6.82 -19.35
N ASN A 383 -28.34 6.48 -18.51
CA ASN A 383 -29.34 7.42 -18.00
C ASN A 383 -28.83 8.26 -16.83
N LEU A 384 -27.79 7.80 -16.12
CA LEU A 384 -27.11 8.55 -15.06
C LEU A 384 -26.42 9.81 -15.63
N ASP A 385 -25.87 9.73 -16.83
CA ASP A 385 -25.18 10.85 -17.50
C ASP A 385 -26.10 11.99 -17.98
N ARG A 386 -27.41 11.74 -18.09
CA ARG A 386 -28.38 12.76 -18.54
C ARG A 386 -29.03 13.55 -17.40
N ASN A 387 -29.04 13.02 -16.17
CA ASN A 387 -29.86 13.56 -15.07
C ASN A 387 -29.08 13.97 -13.80
N GLU A 388 -27.82 13.57 -13.60
CA GLU A 388 -27.00 13.94 -12.42
C GLU A 388 -25.70 14.65 -12.83
N THR A 389 -25.18 15.53 -11.95
CA THR A 389 -23.83 16.10 -12.09
C THR A 389 -22.81 14.97 -12.26
N ILE A 390 -21.96 15.05 -13.30
CA ILE A 390 -20.97 14.02 -13.70
C ILE A 390 -20.16 13.45 -12.51
N LEU A 391 -19.92 14.26 -11.47
CA LEU A 391 -19.24 13.86 -10.25
C LEU A 391 -20.02 12.79 -9.44
N ASN A 392 -21.35 12.90 -9.38
CA ASN A 392 -22.23 11.94 -8.71
C ASN A 392 -22.37 10.63 -9.49
N SER A 393 -22.38 10.67 -10.82
CA SER A 393 -22.39 9.47 -11.65
C SER A 393 -21.07 8.70 -11.55
N TRP A 394 -19.93 9.39 -11.61
CA TRP A 394 -18.60 8.78 -11.41
C TRP A 394 -18.42 8.19 -10.01
N LYS A 395 -18.88 8.90 -8.97
CA LYS A 395 -18.86 8.41 -7.59
C LYS A 395 -19.75 7.17 -7.44
N SER A 396 -20.94 7.16 -8.05
CA SER A 396 -21.84 6.01 -8.02
C SER A 396 -21.25 4.80 -8.74
N LEU A 397 -20.58 5.01 -9.88
CA LEU A 397 -19.88 3.95 -10.62
C LEU A 397 -18.69 3.39 -9.82
N SER A 398 -17.93 4.26 -9.16
CA SER A 398 -16.83 3.84 -8.29
C SER A 398 -17.32 3.04 -7.08
N VAL A 399 -18.40 3.47 -6.42
CA VAL A 399 -19.02 2.75 -5.29
C VAL A 399 -19.60 1.41 -5.73
N PHE A 400 -20.23 1.36 -6.91
CA PHE A 400 -20.73 0.12 -7.50
C PHE A 400 -19.60 -0.87 -7.76
N TYR A 401 -18.52 -0.42 -8.42
CA TYR A 401 -17.37 -1.26 -8.73
C TYR A 401 -16.63 -1.75 -7.48
N ASP A 402 -16.36 -0.86 -6.50
CA ASP A 402 -15.74 -1.26 -5.23
C ASP A 402 -16.59 -2.30 -4.49
N SER A 403 -17.91 -2.10 -4.44
CA SER A 403 -18.83 -3.07 -3.83
C SER A 403 -18.83 -4.41 -4.56
N PHE A 404 -18.81 -4.40 -5.90
CA PHE A 404 -18.69 -5.61 -6.71
C PHE A 404 -17.40 -6.37 -6.41
N VAL A 405 -16.24 -5.69 -6.43
CA VAL A 405 -14.94 -6.30 -6.18
C VAL A 405 -14.85 -6.88 -4.76
N ARG A 406 -15.41 -6.20 -3.76
CA ARG A 406 -15.49 -6.72 -2.38
C ARG A 406 -16.36 -7.97 -2.27
N MET A 407 -17.50 -8.00 -2.95
CA MET A 407 -18.35 -9.19 -3.03
C MET A 407 -17.61 -10.34 -3.72
N ALA A 408 -17.02 -10.09 -4.89
CA ALA A 408 -16.24 -11.08 -5.64
C ALA A 408 -15.08 -11.63 -4.79
N SER A 409 -14.34 -10.76 -4.11
CA SER A 409 -13.25 -11.14 -3.22
C SER A 409 -13.71 -12.03 -2.06
N SER A 410 -14.85 -11.70 -1.44
CA SER A 410 -15.38 -12.48 -0.32
C SER A 410 -15.82 -13.89 -0.77
N ILE A 411 -16.41 -14.00 -1.96
CA ILE A 411 -16.85 -15.28 -2.54
C ILE A 411 -15.64 -16.11 -3.04
N TRP A 412 -14.63 -15.46 -3.61
CA TRP A 412 -13.37 -16.10 -3.99
C TRP A 412 -12.63 -16.67 -2.76
N THR A 413 -12.58 -15.90 -1.68
CA THR A 413 -12.01 -16.33 -0.39
C THR A 413 -12.76 -17.56 0.13
N LEU A 414 -14.09 -17.53 0.12
CA LEU A 414 -14.92 -18.66 0.53
C LEU A 414 -14.68 -19.92 -0.33
N HIS A 415 -14.47 -19.76 -1.64
CA HIS A 415 -14.16 -20.86 -2.56
C HIS A 415 -12.80 -21.49 -2.27
N LYS A 416 -11.73 -20.68 -2.15
CA LYS A 416 -10.41 -21.20 -1.82
C LYS A 416 -10.40 -21.87 -0.44
N LEU A 417 -11.16 -21.34 0.51
CA LEU A 417 -11.38 -21.98 1.80
C LEU A 417 -12.13 -23.32 1.64
N ALA A 418 -13.21 -23.39 0.86
CA ALA A 418 -13.95 -24.63 0.60
C ALA A 418 -13.06 -25.77 0.06
N PHE A 419 -12.18 -25.44 -0.90
CA PHE A 419 -11.24 -26.38 -1.53
C PHE A 419 -10.05 -26.75 -0.64
N SER A 420 -9.90 -26.07 0.49
CA SER A 420 -8.86 -26.38 1.47
C SER A 420 -9.29 -27.47 2.47
N PHE A 421 -10.58 -27.78 2.56
CA PHE A 421 -11.10 -28.87 3.41
C PHE A 421 -10.82 -30.25 2.79
N ASP A 422 -10.66 -31.26 3.66
CA ASP A 422 -10.64 -32.67 3.26
C ASP A 422 -11.72 -33.45 4.05
N PRO A 423 -12.82 -33.91 3.41
CA PRO A 423 -13.18 -33.71 2.00
C PRO A 423 -13.59 -32.26 1.69
N VAL A 424 -13.49 -31.88 0.41
CA VAL A 424 -13.89 -30.54 -0.09
C VAL A 424 -15.35 -30.24 0.25
N VAL A 425 -15.63 -28.98 0.61
CA VAL A 425 -16.99 -28.53 0.94
C VAL A 425 -17.89 -28.62 -0.30
N GLU A 426 -19.04 -29.28 -0.14
CA GLU A 426 -20.04 -29.43 -1.20
C GLU A 426 -21.04 -28.26 -1.14
N ILE A 427 -21.40 -27.70 -2.29
CA ILE A 427 -22.46 -26.68 -2.43
C ILE A 427 -23.75 -27.32 -2.94
N PHE A 428 -24.90 -26.89 -2.41
CA PHE A 428 -26.21 -27.32 -2.90
C PHE A 428 -27.20 -26.15 -2.96
N LYS A 429 -28.26 -26.31 -3.77
CA LYS A 429 -29.36 -25.34 -3.89
C LYS A 429 -30.71 -26.06 -3.76
N ALA A 430 -31.71 -25.38 -3.22
CA ALA A 430 -33.08 -25.88 -3.21
C ALA A 430 -33.78 -25.59 -4.54
N GLU A 431 -34.44 -26.60 -5.09
CA GLU A 431 -35.25 -26.43 -6.30
C GLU A 431 -36.60 -25.76 -5.99
N ARG A 432 -37.07 -24.96 -6.96
CA ARG A 432 -38.38 -24.31 -6.89
C ARG A 432 -39.49 -25.36 -6.84
N GLY A 433 -40.46 -25.15 -5.95
CA GLY A 433 -41.66 -25.97 -5.82
C GLY A 433 -41.51 -27.17 -4.88
N MET A 434 -40.31 -27.44 -4.36
CA MET A 434 -40.09 -28.50 -3.38
C MET A 434 -40.63 -28.15 -2.00
N ASP A 435 -40.92 -29.18 -1.20
CA ASP A 435 -41.31 -29.01 0.19
C ASP A 435 -40.16 -28.42 1.01
N PHE A 436 -40.47 -27.45 1.87
CA PHE A 436 -39.52 -26.88 2.80
C PHE A 436 -39.03 -27.92 3.82
N SER A 437 -37.71 -27.99 4.02
CA SER A 437 -37.08 -28.86 5.01
C SER A 437 -36.24 -28.03 5.98
N MET A 438 -36.68 -27.95 7.25
CA MET A 438 -35.97 -27.24 8.33
C MET A 438 -34.56 -27.78 8.61
N VAL A 439 -34.18 -28.93 8.06
CA VAL A 439 -32.83 -29.50 8.22
C VAL A 439 -31.87 -28.86 7.22
N TYR A 440 -32.28 -28.71 5.96
CA TYR A 440 -31.43 -28.24 4.86
C TYR A 440 -31.66 -26.77 4.49
N MET A 441 -32.74 -26.17 4.96
CA MET A 441 -33.21 -24.88 4.49
C MET A 441 -33.57 -23.95 5.66
N GLU A 442 -33.29 -22.66 5.48
CA GLU A 442 -33.69 -21.57 6.36
C GLU A 442 -34.58 -20.60 5.57
N ASP A 443 -35.73 -20.23 6.13
CA ASP A 443 -36.59 -19.21 5.53
C ASP A 443 -35.98 -17.82 5.76
N VAL A 444 -35.68 -17.09 4.68
CA VAL A 444 -35.15 -15.72 4.76
C VAL A 444 -36.10 -14.74 5.42
N THR A 445 -37.40 -15.03 5.40
CA THR A 445 -38.41 -14.19 6.08
C THR A 445 -38.53 -14.50 7.57
N ARG A 446 -37.78 -15.50 8.08
CA ARG A 446 -37.68 -15.90 9.49
C ARG A 446 -39.03 -16.19 10.14
N ARG A 447 -40.05 -16.54 9.36
CA ARG A 447 -41.34 -16.86 9.96
C ARG A 447 -41.21 -18.20 10.66
N PHE A 448 -41.52 -18.22 11.95
CA PHE A 448 -41.82 -19.46 12.64
C PHE A 448 -43.04 -20.06 11.96
N ILE A 449 -42.81 -21.05 11.09
CA ILE A 449 -43.87 -21.83 10.46
C ILE A 449 -44.57 -22.57 11.61
N LEU A 450 -45.74 -22.07 12.04
CA LEU A 450 -46.68 -22.88 12.81
C LEU A 450 -46.92 -24.19 12.03
N PRO A 451 -47.15 -25.33 12.69
CA PRO A 451 -47.43 -26.60 12.02
C PRO A 451 -48.75 -26.50 11.25
N CYS A 452 -48.69 -25.91 10.06
CA CYS A 452 -49.80 -25.79 9.14
C CYS A 452 -49.88 -27.10 8.35
N LYS A 453 -51.11 -27.54 8.05
CA LYS A 453 -51.41 -28.88 7.50
C LYS A 453 -50.83 -29.12 6.10
N THR A 454 -50.35 -28.08 5.42
CA THR A 454 -49.67 -28.12 4.12
C THR A 454 -48.24 -27.64 4.28
N ARG A 455 -47.28 -28.44 3.81
CA ARG A 455 -45.86 -28.07 3.80
C ARG A 455 -45.68 -26.83 2.92
N ALA A 456 -45.05 -25.80 3.47
CA ALA A 456 -44.69 -24.61 2.70
C ALA A 456 -43.76 -25.02 1.54
N LYS A 457 -43.94 -24.39 0.38
CA LYS A 457 -43.14 -24.69 -0.81
C LYS A 457 -42.05 -23.64 -1.02
N VAL A 458 -40.90 -24.10 -1.50
CA VAL A 458 -39.79 -23.22 -1.87
C VAL A 458 -40.18 -22.44 -3.13
N GLY A 459 -40.15 -21.10 -3.05
CA GLY A 459 -40.26 -20.23 -4.22
C GLY A 459 -38.95 -20.23 -5.00
N PHE A 460 -37.84 -19.89 -4.35
CA PHE A 460 -36.49 -19.92 -4.92
C PHE A 460 -35.41 -19.93 -3.83
N THR A 461 -34.20 -20.35 -4.20
CA THR A 461 -33.01 -20.29 -3.34
C THR A 461 -32.39 -18.91 -3.38
N VAL A 462 -32.32 -18.22 -2.24
CA VAL A 462 -31.67 -16.91 -2.12
C VAL A 462 -30.16 -17.06 -1.97
N VAL A 463 -29.71 -17.94 -1.08
CA VAL A 463 -28.29 -18.26 -0.87
C VAL A 463 -28.13 -19.79 -0.87
N PRO A 464 -27.15 -20.34 -1.60
CA PRO A 464 -26.89 -21.78 -1.59
C PRO A 464 -26.52 -22.29 -0.20
N GLY A 465 -26.80 -23.57 0.05
CA GLY A 465 -26.37 -24.27 1.25
C GLY A 465 -25.05 -24.99 1.03
N PHE A 466 -24.41 -25.41 2.12
CA PHE A 466 -23.12 -26.07 2.08
C PHE A 466 -23.10 -27.31 2.98
N LYS A 467 -22.34 -28.33 2.57
CA LYS A 467 -22.13 -29.56 3.33
C LYS A 467 -20.63 -29.75 3.56
N ILE A 468 -20.25 -29.72 4.84
CA ILE A 468 -18.87 -29.89 5.30
C ILE A 468 -18.81 -31.21 6.07
N GLY A 469 -18.39 -32.28 5.39
CA GLY A 469 -18.45 -33.64 5.93
C GLY A 469 -19.89 -34.04 6.29
N ARG A 470 -20.20 -34.07 7.60
CA ARG A 470 -21.53 -34.40 8.13
C ARG A 470 -22.35 -33.17 8.56
N THR A 471 -21.73 -31.99 8.57
CA THR A 471 -22.39 -30.76 8.99
C THR A 471 -23.03 -30.08 7.79
N ILE A 472 -24.28 -29.65 7.96
CA ILE A 472 -25.04 -28.93 6.94
C ILE A 472 -25.18 -27.47 7.38
N ILE A 473 -24.74 -26.57 6.51
CA ILE A 473 -25.09 -25.15 6.55
C ILE A 473 -26.29 -24.97 5.62
N GLN A 474 -27.37 -24.41 6.18
CA GLN A 474 -28.67 -24.39 5.54
C GLN A 474 -28.67 -23.44 4.34
N SER A 475 -29.34 -23.85 3.26
CA SER A 475 -29.62 -22.95 2.14
C SER A 475 -30.70 -21.96 2.54
N GLN A 476 -30.46 -20.68 2.30
CA GLN A 476 -31.46 -19.65 2.55
C GLN A 476 -32.46 -19.62 1.39
N VAL A 477 -33.74 -19.81 1.68
CA VAL A 477 -34.80 -19.93 0.68
C VAL A 477 -35.91 -18.93 0.96
N TYR A 478 -36.56 -18.46 -0.11
CA TYR A 478 -37.79 -17.70 -0.03
C TYR A 478 -38.97 -18.67 -0.21
N LEU A 479 -39.95 -18.64 0.70
CA LEU A 479 -41.11 -19.52 0.65
C LEU A 479 -42.30 -18.87 -0.08
N SER A 480 -42.98 -19.66 -0.90
CA SER A 480 -44.18 -19.25 -1.65
C SER A 480 -45.44 -19.91 -1.07
N GLY A 481 -46.58 -19.22 -1.17
CA GLY A 481 -47.89 -19.73 -0.73
C GLY A 481 -48.28 -19.45 0.73
N LEU A 482 -47.54 -18.58 1.44
CA LEU A 482 -47.88 -18.11 2.79
C LEU A 482 -48.44 -16.68 2.74
N LYS A 483 -49.74 -16.53 2.40
CA LYS A 483 -50.41 -15.22 2.49
C LYS A 483 -50.50 -14.77 3.94
N TYR A 484 -50.16 -13.50 4.22
CA TYR A 484 -50.55 -12.85 5.48
C TYR A 484 -52.07 -12.78 5.54
N ARG A 485 -52.65 -13.20 6.65
CA ARG A 485 -53.82 -12.49 7.18
C ARG A 485 -53.25 -11.49 8.18
N GLU A 486 -53.47 -10.21 7.92
CA GLU A 486 -53.27 -9.16 8.93
C GLU A 486 -54.11 -9.44 10.18
#